data_AF-A0A667YSQ3-F1
#
_entry.id   AF-A0A667YSQ3-F1
#
_cell.length_a   1.000
_cell.length_b   1.000
_cell.length_c   1.000
_cell.angle_alpha   90.00
_cell.angle_beta   90.00
_cell.angle_gamma   90.00
#
_symmetry.space_group_name_H-M   'P 1'
#
loop_
_entity.id
_entity.type
_entity.pdbx_description
1 polymer ?
#
loop_
_entity_poly.entity_id
_entity_poly.type
_entity_poly.pdbx_seq_one_letter_code
_entity_poly.pdbx_strand_id
1 'polypeptide(L)' 'DPSRKQERAVGLLRQYQANLTSPEEQALKTSVGKVSDIFGSQLFQALLGKRHTASLGVAERFISRLQPRFITSEFLSK' A
#
# COMPACT_ATOMS: atom_id res chain seq x y z
N ASP A 1 -0.79 5.93 -7.63
CA ASP A 1 -0.83 5.20 -6.35
C ASP A 1 -0.27 3.78 -6.54
N PRO A 2 0.91 3.46 -5.97
CA PRO A 2 1.53 2.14 -6.06
C PRO A 2 0.71 1.03 -5.38
N SER A 3 -0.07 1.34 -4.33
CA SER A 3 -0.90 0.36 -3.61
C SER A 3 -1.98 -0.24 -4.51
N ARG A 4 -2.60 0.60 -5.37
CA ARG A 4 -3.59 0.17 -6.37
C ARG A 4 -3.00 -0.74 -7.46
N LYS A 5 -1.72 -0.59 -7.81
CA LYS A 5 -1.05 -1.46 -8.79
C LYS A 5 -0.79 -2.84 -8.20
N GLN A 6 -0.46 -2.89 -6.92
CA GLN A 6 -0.24 -4.13 -6.16
C GLN A 6 -1.53 -4.96 -6.06
N GLU A 7 -2.62 -4.33 -5.61
CA GLU A 7 -3.93 -4.98 -5.49
C GLU A 7 -4.43 -5.53 -6.82
N ARG A 8 -4.25 -4.77 -7.91
CA ARG A 8 -4.56 -5.25 -9.27
C ARG A 8 -3.70 -6.45 -9.67
N ALA A 9 -2.40 -6.44 -9.38
CA ALA A 9 -1.52 -7.56 -9.71
C ALA A 9 -1.92 -8.84 -8.97
N VAL A 10 -2.26 -8.74 -7.68
CA VAL A 10 -2.77 -9.89 -6.90
C VAL A 10 -4.09 -10.41 -7.47
N GLY A 11 -5.00 -9.52 -7.86
CA GLY A 11 -6.26 -9.89 -8.52
C GLY A 11 -6.05 -10.67 -9.81
N LEU A 12 -5.14 -10.21 -10.67
CA LEU A 12 -4.80 -10.89 -11.93
C LEU A 12 -4.18 -12.28 -11.71
N LEU A 13 -3.31 -12.43 -10.70
CA LEU A 13 -2.73 -13.74 -10.37
C LEU A 13 -3.79 -14.73 -9.87
N ARG A 14 -4.76 -14.27 -9.05
CA ARG A 14 -5.87 -15.11 -8.58
C ARG A 14 -6.81 -15.50 -9.72
N GLN A 15 -7.07 -14.59 -10.66
CA GLN A 15 -7.85 -14.89 -11.85
C GLN A 15 -7.14 -15.92 -12.74
N TYR A 16 -5.83 -15.77 -12.93
CA TYR A 16 -5.02 -16.75 -13.66
C TYR A 16 -5.04 -18.12 -12.97
N GLN A 17 -4.88 -18.16 -11.64
CA GLN A 17 -4.98 -19.40 -10.86
C GLN A 17 -6.34 -20.10 -11.01
N ALA A 18 -7.44 -19.33 -11.05
CA ALA A 18 -8.80 -19.87 -11.20
C ALA A 18 -9.02 -20.50 -12.59
N ASN A 19 -8.37 -19.96 -13.62
CA ASN A 19 -8.44 -20.46 -14.98
C ASN A 19 -7.62 -21.74 -15.22
N LEU A 20 -6.69 -22.07 -14.31
CA LEU A 20 -5.95 -23.34 -14.36
C LEU A 20 -6.84 -24.46 -13.82
N THR A 21 -7.38 -25.26 -14.73
CA THR A 21 -8.38 -26.30 -14.44
C THR A 21 -7.91 -27.70 -14.84
N SER A 22 -6.86 -27.80 -15.66
CA SER A 22 -6.34 -29.07 -16.13
C SER A 22 -5.50 -29.77 -15.04
N PRO A 23 -5.54 -31.12 -14.94
CA PRO A 23 -4.74 -31.86 -13.97
C PRO A 23 -3.22 -31.62 -14.10
N GLU A 24 -2.75 -31.46 -15.34
CA GLU A 24 -1.35 -31.16 -15.67
C GLU A 24 -0.90 -29.78 -15.16
N GLU A 25 -1.84 -28.86 -14.99
CA GLU A 25 -1.58 -27.48 -14.55
C GLU A 25 -1.63 -27.33 -13.02
N GLN A 26 -1.94 -28.40 -12.27
CA GLN A 26 -2.16 -28.31 -10.83
C GLN A 26 -0.90 -27.86 -10.07
N ALA A 27 0.29 -28.21 -10.56
CA ALA A 27 1.56 -27.74 -10.01
C ALA A 27 1.75 -26.23 -10.22
N LEU A 28 1.38 -25.73 -11.40
CA LEU A 28 1.40 -24.31 -11.72
C LEU A 28 0.35 -23.55 -10.89
N LYS A 29 -0.87 -24.08 -10.80
CA LYS A 29 -1.96 -23.54 -9.96
C LYS A 29 -1.55 -23.39 -8.50
N THR A 30 -0.85 -24.39 -7.97
CA THR A 30 -0.32 -24.36 -6.60
C THR A 30 0.76 -23.27 -6.45
N SER A 31 1.64 -23.14 -7.44
CA SER A 31 2.71 -22.14 -7.43
C SER A 31 2.17 -20.70 -7.52
N VAL A 32 1.20 -20.46 -8.40
CA VAL A 32 0.52 -19.16 -8.55
C VAL A 32 -0.22 -18.80 -7.26
N GLY A 33 -0.91 -19.75 -6.61
CA GLY A 33 -1.58 -19.53 -5.32
C GLY A 33 -0.63 -19.07 -4.23
N LYS A 34 0.52 -19.75 -4.09
CA LYS A 34 1.57 -19.36 -3.12
C LYS A 34 2.07 -17.93 -3.37
N VAL A 35 2.29 -17.57 -4.63
CA VAL A 35 2.71 -16.20 -4.98
C VAL A 35 1.61 -15.19 -4.64
N SER A 36 0.35 -15.47 -4.99
CA SER A 36 -0.79 -14.62 -4.63
C SER A 36 -0.92 -14.41 -3.12
N ASP A 37 -0.72 -15.44 -2.31
CA ASP A 37 -0.82 -15.38 -0.85
C ASP A 37 0.35 -14.60 -0.23
N ILE A 38 1.57 -14.77 -0.73
CA ILE A 38 2.74 -14.00 -0.30
C ILE A 38 2.52 -12.51 -0.58
N PHE A 39 2.09 -12.17 -1.80
CA PHE A 39 1.84 -10.79 -2.18
C PHE A 39 0.60 -10.19 -1.50
N GLY A 40 -0.39 -11.01 -1.13
CA GLY A 40 -1.56 -10.60 -0.36
C GLY A 40 -1.36 -10.54 1.15
N SER A 41 -0.23 -11.05 1.66
CA SER A 41 0.05 -11.13 3.10
C SER A 41 0.18 -9.74 3.74
N GLN A 42 -0.48 -9.54 4.88
CA GLN A 42 -0.37 -8.32 5.69
C GLN A 42 1.08 -8.04 6.11
N LEU A 43 1.89 -9.07 6.34
CA LEU A 43 3.31 -8.93 6.65
C LEU A 43 4.08 -8.36 5.46
N PHE A 44 3.86 -8.90 4.26
CA PHE A 44 4.51 -8.43 3.04
C PHE A 44 4.08 -7.00 2.70
N GLN A 45 2.79 -6.70 2.84
CA GLN A 45 2.24 -5.35 2.69
C GLN A 45 2.83 -4.37 3.70
N ALA A 46 3.01 -4.78 4.96
CA ALA A 46 3.67 -3.96 5.99
C ALA A 46 5.16 -3.72 5.68
N LEU A 47 5.88 -4.72 5.17
CA LEU A 47 7.27 -4.58 4.73
C LEU A 47 7.41 -3.61 3.54
N LEU A 48 6.43 -3.60 2.64
CA LEU A 48 6.37 -2.65 1.52
C LEU A 48 5.95 -1.24 1.96
N GLY A 49 4.95 -1.14 2.85
CA GLY A 49 4.42 0.12 3.38
C GLY A 49 5.39 0.89 4.27
N LYS A 50 6.40 0.22 4.83
CA LYS A 50 7.51 0.87 5.56
C LYS A 50 8.40 1.73 4.67
N ARG A 51 8.38 1.58 3.33
CA ARG A 51 9.19 2.43 2.43
C ARG A 51 8.55 3.78 2.07
N HIS A 52 7.25 3.98 2.27
CA HIS A 52 6.59 5.24 1.89
C HIS A 52 6.03 6.07 3.05
N THR A 53 5.98 5.54 4.27
CA THR A 53 5.39 6.24 5.43
C THR A 53 6.40 6.80 6.42
N ALA A 54 7.70 6.70 6.13
CA ALA A 54 8.73 7.35 6.95
C ALA A 54 9.04 8.80 6.54
N SER A 55 8.64 9.26 5.35
CA SER A 55 9.09 10.56 4.82
C SER A 55 8.09 11.72 4.90
N LEU A 56 6.78 11.50 5.08
CA LEU A 56 5.82 12.60 5.21
C LEU A 56 5.43 12.93 6.66
N GLY A 57 5.30 11.92 7.52
CA GLY A 57 4.82 12.13 8.90
C GLY A 57 5.82 12.79 9.84
N VAL A 58 7.13 12.73 9.54
CA VAL A 58 8.16 13.38 10.37
C VAL A 58 8.32 14.85 9.98
N ALA A 59 8.22 15.18 8.69
CA ALA A 59 8.33 16.55 8.19
C ALA A 59 7.13 17.43 8.62
N GLU A 60 5.90 16.91 8.55
CA GLU A 60 4.72 17.66 9.02
C GLU A 60 4.73 17.90 10.54
N ARG A 61 5.26 16.94 11.32
CA ARG A 61 5.48 17.09 12.76
C ARG A 61 6.60 18.08 13.10
N PHE A 62 7.55 18.29 12.18
CA PHE A 62 8.63 19.27 12.33
C PHE A 62 8.15 20.68 11.95
N ILE A 63 7.39 20.82 10.87
CA ILE A 63 6.81 22.11 10.43
C ILE A 63 5.81 22.63 11.47
N SER A 64 5.00 21.75 12.08
CA SER A 64 4.07 22.13 13.16
C SER A 64 4.74 22.60 14.46
N ARG A 65 6.03 22.28 14.68
CA ARG A 65 6.79 22.75 15.84
C ARG A 65 7.56 24.05 15.60
N LEU A 66 7.84 24.41 14.34
CA LEU A 66 8.69 25.54 14.01
C LEU A 66 7.93 26.86 13.74
N GLN A 67 6.60 26.85 13.63
CA GLN A 67 5.83 28.09 13.42
C GLN A 67 4.61 28.23 14.36
N PRO A 68 4.78 28.76 15.57
CA PRO A 68 3.68 29.34 16.33
C PRO A 68 3.45 30.77 15.85
N ARG A 69 2.27 31.02 15.24
CA ARG A 69 1.68 32.31 14.81
C ARG A 69 1.78 32.64 13.32
N PHE A 70 0.74 32.26 12.58
CA PHE A 70 0.00 33.16 11.69
C PHE A 70 -1.44 32.66 11.60
N ILE A 71 -2.20 32.82 12.69
CA ILE A 71 -3.66 32.95 12.57
C ILE A 71 -3.91 34.43 12.31
N THR A 72 -4.63 34.68 11.23
CA THR A 72 -4.88 35.95 10.58
C THR A 72 -5.40 37.02 11.53
N SER A 73 -4.92 38.24 11.29
CA SER A 73 -5.34 39.51 11.89
C SER A 73 -6.76 39.91 11.45
N GLU A 74 -7.73 38.99 11.51
CA GLU A 74 -9.13 39.24 11.14
C GLU A 74 -10.07 39.20 12.35
N PHE A 75 -9.53 39.08 13.58
CA PHE A 75 -10.32 38.97 14.81
C PHE A 75 -10.10 40.08 15.86
N LEU A 76 -9.41 41.17 15.50
CA LEU A 76 -9.35 42.41 16.30
C LEU A 76 -9.94 43.55 15.46
N SER A 77 -11.24 43.71 15.61
CA SER A 77 -12.09 44.72 14.97
C SER A 77 -11.65 46.16 15.33
N LYS A 78 -11.23 46.93 14.30
CA LYS A 78 -11.61 48.32 14.00
C LYS A 78 -10.73 48.90 12.90
#